data_AF-A0A535GNK1-F1
#
_entry.id   AF-A0A535GNK1-F1
#
_cell.length_a   1.000
_cell.length_b   1.000
_cell.length_c   1.000
_cell.angle_alpha   90.00
_cell.angle_beta   90.00
_cell.angle_gamma   90.00
#
_symmetry.space_group_name_H-M   'P 1'
#
loop_
_entity.id
_entity.type
_entity.pdbx_description
1 polymer ?
#
loop_
_entity_poly.entity_id
_entity_poly.type
_entity_poly.pdbx_seq_one_letter_code
_entity_poly.pdbx_strand_id
1 'polypeptide(L)'
;MNRVTVLASVLLLAACGGSSGGSGGAQQETSAETVASSSSDFSGLQKCPESGTWENYLKAEQAKDPTQYDTDKKDLDNLKAAGANDTYVAVYAAATSDCGNFGSDTPTGKVAQIYTIRFKDSSAASANFKVNQKDFHLSDSDLQNIKTAGGTVKQGTTTGLGDNSVLVELSIAGASFYAAFWQNKNFEVAMVTFNVSASDSESATTKINGRIK
;
A
#
# COMPACT_ATOMS: atom_id res chain seq x y z
N MET A 1 -68.52 -19.23 23.76
CA MET A 1 -68.37 -20.09 22.56
C MET A 1 -66.92 -20.56 22.47
N ASN A 2 -66.65 -21.66 21.78
CA ASN A 2 -65.41 -22.42 21.98
C ASN A 2 -64.26 -22.08 21.02
N ARG A 3 -63.06 -22.38 21.52
CA ARG A 3 -61.77 -22.60 20.85
C ARG A 3 -61.89 -23.33 19.50
N VAL A 4 -60.97 -23.06 18.56
CA VAL A 4 -59.82 -23.93 18.19
C VAL A 4 -59.09 -23.36 16.95
N THR A 5 -57.75 -23.34 16.98
CA THR A 5 -56.82 -22.99 15.88
C THR A 5 -56.50 -24.23 15.01
N VAL A 6 -55.90 -24.10 13.81
CA VAL A 6 -54.67 -24.86 13.36
C VAL A 6 -54.34 -24.71 11.85
N LEU A 7 -53.02 -24.59 11.56
CA LEU A 7 -52.24 -24.83 10.32
C LEU A 7 -52.64 -24.24 8.94
N ALA A 8 -51.90 -23.18 8.57
CA ALA A 8 -50.89 -23.14 7.49
C ALA A 8 -51.08 -23.85 6.13
N SER A 9 -50.74 -23.12 5.06
CA SER A 9 -50.12 -23.64 3.83
C SER A 9 -49.26 -22.54 3.17
N VAL A 10 -48.14 -22.93 2.55
CA VAL A 10 -47.20 -22.01 1.88
C VAL A 10 -47.57 -21.88 0.40
N LEU A 11 -47.60 -20.65 -0.11
CA LEU A 11 -47.65 -20.37 -1.55
C LEU A 11 -46.55 -19.37 -1.93
N LEU A 12 -45.60 -19.85 -2.73
CA LEU A 12 -44.62 -19.03 -3.42
C LEU A 12 -45.25 -18.42 -4.67
N LEU A 13 -45.23 -17.09 -4.80
CA LEU A 13 -45.47 -16.39 -6.06
C LEU A 13 -44.40 -15.34 -6.26
N ALA A 14 -43.52 -15.59 -7.23
CA ALA A 14 -42.58 -14.60 -7.74
C ALA A 14 -43.18 -13.94 -9.00
N ALA A 15 -43.33 -12.61 -8.97
CA ALA A 15 -43.61 -11.79 -10.14
C ALA A 15 -43.00 -10.40 -9.93
N CYS A 16 -42.40 -9.82 -10.97
CA CYS A 16 -41.67 -8.56 -10.88
C CYS A 16 -42.61 -7.35 -10.90
N GLY A 17 -42.32 -6.30 -10.12
CA GLY A 17 -43.15 -5.08 -10.12
C GLY A 17 -42.67 -3.91 -9.26
N GLY A 18 -41.67 -3.15 -9.75
CA GLY A 18 -41.59 -1.70 -9.50
C GLY A 18 -40.96 -1.17 -8.20
N SER A 19 -39.78 -0.55 -8.37
CA SER A 19 -39.35 0.70 -7.70
C SER A 19 -38.84 0.70 -6.24
N SER A 20 -37.80 1.52 -6.04
CA SER A 20 -37.40 2.16 -4.76
C SER A 20 -37.05 1.26 -3.58
N GLY A 21 -36.57 0.04 -3.83
CA GLY A 21 -35.69 -0.67 -2.88
C GLY A 21 -34.34 0.04 -2.80
N GLY A 22 -34.26 1.14 -2.04
CA GLY A 22 -33.06 1.96 -1.90
C GLY A 22 -31.94 1.20 -1.22
N SER A 23 -31.04 0.60 -1.99
CA SER A 23 -29.83 -0.05 -1.50
C SER A 23 -28.88 0.98 -0.90
N GLY A 24 -29.08 1.30 0.37
CA GLY A 24 -28.07 1.91 1.23
C GLY A 24 -26.94 0.93 1.47
N GLY A 25 -26.19 0.61 0.42
CA GLY A 25 -24.96 -0.14 0.52
C GLY A 25 -24.02 0.66 1.41
N ALA A 26 -23.68 0.11 2.58
CA ALA A 26 -22.62 0.65 3.40
C ALA A 26 -21.39 0.82 2.51
N GLN A 27 -20.93 2.06 2.33
CA GLN A 27 -19.77 2.36 1.51
C GLN A 27 -18.59 1.61 2.11
N GLN A 28 -18.20 0.49 1.49
CA GLN A 28 -17.12 -0.35 1.98
C GLN A 28 -15.91 0.54 2.18
N GLU A 29 -15.38 0.57 3.41
CA GLU A 29 -14.20 1.37 3.69
C GLU A 29 -13.08 0.96 2.73
N THR A 30 -12.34 1.96 2.25
CA THR A 30 -11.10 1.68 1.52
C THR A 30 -10.18 0.88 2.46
N SER A 31 -9.61 -0.21 1.95
CA SER A 31 -8.66 -1.05 2.67
C SER A 31 -7.26 -0.80 2.15
N ALA A 32 -6.24 -1.20 2.91
CA ALA A 32 -4.86 -1.17 2.46
C ALA A 32 -4.68 -2.02 1.18
N GLU A 33 -5.38 -3.15 1.07
CA GLU A 33 -5.39 -3.97 -0.15
C GLU A 33 -5.95 -3.22 -1.36
N THR A 34 -7.10 -2.53 -1.23
CA THR A 34 -7.71 -1.85 -2.39
C THR A 34 -6.97 -0.59 -2.83
N VAL A 35 -6.10 -0.03 -1.98
CA VAL A 35 -5.14 1.02 -2.36
C VAL A 35 -3.93 0.41 -3.09
N ALA A 36 -3.27 -0.59 -2.50
CA ALA A 36 -2.01 -1.14 -3.00
C ALA A 36 -2.15 -2.07 -4.22
N SER A 37 -3.27 -2.79 -4.36
CA SER A 37 -3.40 -3.87 -5.35
C SER A 37 -4.03 -3.46 -6.68
N SER A 38 -3.22 -3.05 -7.66
CA SER A 38 -3.62 -3.13 -9.07
C SER A 38 -2.46 -3.46 -10.01
N SER A 39 -2.60 -4.54 -10.80
CA SER A 39 -1.63 -4.87 -11.85
C SER A 39 -1.63 -3.89 -13.03
N SER A 40 -2.61 -2.98 -13.13
CA SER A 40 -2.62 -1.90 -14.13
C SER A 40 -1.79 -0.67 -13.70
N ASP A 41 -1.19 -0.69 -12.51
CA ASP A 41 -0.25 0.34 -12.10
C ASP A 41 1.06 0.24 -12.86
N PHE A 42 1.59 -0.98 -13.05
CA PHE A 42 2.90 -1.26 -13.64
C PHE A 42 2.80 -2.09 -14.93
N SER A 43 3.05 -1.46 -16.08
CA SER A 43 3.00 -2.16 -17.37
C SER A 43 4.07 -3.25 -17.48
N GLY A 44 3.64 -4.49 -17.73
CA GLY A 44 4.54 -5.64 -17.90
C GLY A 44 5.07 -6.26 -16.60
N LEU A 45 4.54 -5.89 -15.43
CA LEU A 45 4.82 -6.58 -14.16
C LEU A 45 3.62 -7.43 -13.70
N GLN A 46 3.90 -8.57 -13.07
CA GLN A 46 2.92 -9.48 -12.47
C GLN A 46 2.96 -9.38 -10.93
N LYS A 47 1.83 -9.63 -10.25
CA LYS A 47 1.77 -9.62 -8.78
C LYS A 47 2.46 -10.86 -8.22
N CYS A 48 3.42 -10.67 -7.31
CA CYS A 48 4.22 -11.74 -6.73
C CYS A 48 3.50 -12.46 -5.56
N PRO A 49 3.74 -13.76 -5.33
CA PRO A 49 3.01 -14.58 -4.35
C PRO A 49 3.11 -14.13 -2.89
N GLU A 50 4.19 -13.44 -2.51
CA GLU A 50 4.41 -12.88 -1.18
C GLU A 50 3.53 -11.65 -0.86
N SER A 51 2.73 -11.17 -1.82
CA SER A 51 1.78 -10.08 -1.60
C SER A 51 0.63 -10.49 -0.68
N GLY A 52 0.31 -9.66 0.32
CA GLY A 52 -0.79 -9.92 1.25
C GLY A 52 -0.81 -8.93 2.42
N THR A 53 -1.46 -9.28 3.53
CA THR A 53 -1.29 -8.51 4.78
C THR A 53 0.15 -8.62 5.27
N TRP A 54 0.60 -7.63 6.05
CA TRP A 54 1.99 -7.58 6.52
C TRP A 54 2.36 -8.83 7.36
N GLU A 55 1.42 -9.43 8.10
CA GLU A 55 1.64 -10.70 8.81
C GLU A 55 1.87 -11.91 7.89
N ASN A 56 1.35 -11.89 6.65
CA ASN A 56 1.57 -12.97 5.69
C ASN A 56 2.89 -12.79 4.94
N TYR A 57 3.24 -11.54 4.61
CA TYR A 57 4.57 -11.17 4.11
C TYR A 57 5.66 -11.56 5.12
N LEU A 58 5.51 -11.22 6.41
CA LEU A 58 6.46 -11.58 7.48
C LEU A 58 6.69 -13.10 7.63
N LYS A 59 5.65 -13.92 7.45
CA LYS A 59 5.81 -15.40 7.49
C LYS A 59 6.67 -15.92 6.34
N ALA A 60 6.62 -15.27 5.18
CA ALA A 60 7.50 -15.61 4.07
C ALA A 60 8.93 -15.13 4.33
N GLU A 61 9.09 -13.97 4.98
CA GLU A 61 10.41 -13.38 5.23
C GLU A 61 11.17 -14.07 6.36
N GLN A 62 10.48 -14.54 7.42
CA GLN A 62 11.09 -15.30 8.52
C GLN A 62 11.86 -16.55 8.06
N ALA A 63 11.47 -17.13 6.92
CA ALA A 63 12.12 -18.30 6.33
C ALA A 63 13.27 -17.96 5.35
N LYS A 64 13.46 -16.68 5.00
CA LYS A 64 14.51 -16.19 4.09
C LYS A 64 15.60 -15.43 4.85
N ASP A 65 15.21 -14.36 5.54
CA ASP A 65 16.09 -13.50 6.33
C ASP A 65 15.45 -13.20 7.70
N PRO A 66 15.90 -13.91 8.77
CA PRO A 66 15.45 -13.65 10.14
C PRO A 66 15.75 -12.24 10.64
N THR A 67 16.75 -11.55 10.10
CA THR A 67 17.18 -10.20 10.50
C THR A 67 16.25 -9.14 9.93
N GLN A 68 15.89 -9.27 8.65
CA GLN A 68 14.87 -8.43 8.03
C GLN A 68 13.51 -8.68 8.68
N TYR A 69 13.16 -9.96 8.92
CA TYR A 69 11.95 -10.33 9.66
C TYR A 69 11.85 -9.64 11.03
N ASP A 70 12.88 -9.71 11.88
CA ASP A 70 12.83 -9.08 13.21
C ASP A 70 12.69 -7.55 13.14
N THR A 71 13.22 -6.94 12.07
CA THR A 71 13.09 -5.49 11.80
C THR A 71 11.67 -5.14 11.35
N ASP A 72 11.18 -5.75 10.26
CA ASP A 72 9.83 -5.54 9.72
C ASP A 72 8.74 -5.89 10.75
N LYS A 73 9.00 -6.90 11.60
CA LYS A 73 8.09 -7.34 12.66
C LYS A 73 7.98 -6.30 13.78
N LYS A 74 9.08 -5.64 14.12
CA LYS A 74 9.12 -4.54 15.08
C LYS A 74 8.39 -3.32 14.53
N ASP A 75 8.56 -3.00 13.25
CA ASP A 75 7.89 -1.85 12.64
C ASP A 75 6.40 -2.08 12.46
N LEU A 76 5.94 -3.29 12.14
CA LEU A 76 4.53 -3.64 12.19
C LEU A 76 3.92 -3.49 13.60
N ASP A 77 4.68 -3.81 14.67
CA ASP A 77 4.23 -3.60 16.05
C ASP A 77 4.20 -2.10 16.42
N ASN A 78 5.19 -1.32 15.98
CA ASN A 78 5.23 0.15 16.14
C ASN A 78 4.02 0.81 15.46
N LEU A 79 3.71 0.43 14.23
CA LEU A 79 2.56 0.92 13.46
C LEU A 79 1.23 0.58 14.17
N LYS A 80 1.09 -0.64 14.71
CA LYS A 80 -0.07 -1.05 15.49
C LYS A 80 -0.21 -0.24 16.79
N ALA A 81 0.90 0.03 17.48
CA ALA A 81 0.91 0.90 18.67
C ALA A 81 0.53 2.36 18.33
N ALA A 82 0.90 2.86 17.14
CA ALA A 82 0.47 4.16 16.61
C ALA A 82 -1.01 4.19 16.15
N GLY A 83 -1.66 3.02 16.04
CA GLY A 83 -3.08 2.89 15.70
C GLY A 83 -3.38 2.47 14.25
N ALA A 84 -2.44 1.80 13.58
CA ALA A 84 -2.72 1.05 12.36
C ALA A 84 -3.76 -0.05 12.62
N ASN A 85 -4.76 -0.18 11.74
CA ASN A 85 -5.88 -1.13 11.86
C ASN A 85 -6.04 -2.06 10.65
N ASP A 86 -5.36 -1.77 9.54
CA ASP A 86 -5.31 -2.60 8.34
C ASP A 86 -3.98 -2.33 7.62
N THR A 87 -3.35 -3.36 7.07
CA THR A 87 -2.01 -3.28 6.45
C THR A 87 -1.91 -4.22 5.26
N TYR A 88 -1.21 -3.77 4.22
CA TYR A 88 -0.98 -4.58 3.02
C TYR A 88 0.39 -4.30 2.41
N VAL A 89 1.03 -5.36 1.92
CA VAL A 89 2.24 -5.30 1.11
C VAL A 89 1.89 -5.92 -0.25
N ALA A 90 1.94 -5.13 -1.31
CA ALA A 90 1.83 -5.62 -2.67
C ALA A 90 3.23 -5.61 -3.32
N VAL A 91 3.65 -6.74 -3.85
CA VAL A 91 4.91 -6.88 -4.59
C VAL A 91 4.58 -7.21 -6.05
N TYR A 92 5.26 -6.55 -6.97
CA TYR A 92 5.11 -6.72 -8.41
C TYR A 92 6.50 -6.89 -9.04
N ALA A 93 6.62 -7.79 -10.02
CA ALA A 93 7.89 -8.00 -10.71
C ALA A 93 7.71 -8.38 -12.19
N ALA A 94 8.74 -8.21 -13.02
CA ALA A 94 8.69 -8.59 -14.43
C ALA A 94 8.62 -10.12 -14.59
N ALA A 95 9.62 -10.83 -14.08
CA ALA A 95 9.65 -12.29 -14.05
C ALA A 95 9.33 -12.83 -12.65
N THR A 96 8.78 -14.05 -12.57
CA THR A 96 8.51 -14.72 -11.29
C THR A 96 9.80 -15.06 -10.51
N SER A 97 10.95 -15.09 -11.20
CA SER A 97 12.30 -15.18 -10.62
C SER A 97 12.75 -13.92 -9.87
N ASP A 98 12.06 -12.80 -10.09
CA ASP A 98 12.41 -11.50 -9.52
C ASP A 98 11.58 -11.22 -8.24
N CYS A 99 10.53 -12.01 -8.01
CA CYS A 99 9.77 -12.02 -6.76
C CYS A 99 10.69 -12.44 -5.59
N GLY A 100 10.59 -11.75 -4.47
CA GLY A 100 11.50 -11.88 -3.33
C GLY A 100 12.83 -11.12 -3.44
N ASN A 101 13.24 -10.61 -4.61
CA ASN A 101 14.52 -9.88 -4.75
C ASN A 101 14.48 -8.43 -4.27
N PHE A 102 13.41 -8.01 -3.57
CA PHE A 102 13.27 -6.63 -3.12
C PHE A 102 14.26 -6.25 -2.01
N GLY A 103 14.67 -7.20 -1.16
CA GLY A 103 15.74 -7.02 -0.16
C GLY A 103 17.16 -7.15 -0.74
N SER A 104 17.34 -7.14 -2.06
CA SER A 104 18.66 -7.16 -2.69
C SER A 104 19.19 -5.74 -2.88
N ASP A 105 20.50 -5.53 -2.62
CA ASP A 105 21.18 -4.26 -2.94
C ASP A 105 21.19 -3.95 -4.46
N THR A 106 21.05 -4.98 -5.30
CA THR A 106 21.18 -4.88 -6.77
C THR A 106 20.17 -5.77 -7.52
N PRO A 107 18.85 -5.50 -7.42
CA PRO A 107 17.84 -6.25 -8.16
C PRO A 107 18.04 -6.08 -9.67
N THR A 108 18.14 -7.20 -10.39
CA THR A 108 18.46 -7.24 -11.82
C THR A 108 17.24 -7.16 -12.73
N GLY A 109 16.06 -7.57 -12.23
CA GLY A 109 14.77 -7.44 -12.90
C GLY A 109 14.05 -6.12 -12.59
N LYS A 110 12.87 -5.90 -13.19
CA LYS A 110 11.98 -4.82 -12.75
C LYS A 110 11.17 -5.29 -11.56
N VAL A 111 11.21 -4.56 -10.46
CA VAL A 111 10.43 -4.83 -9.25
C VAL A 111 9.79 -3.56 -8.70
N ALA A 112 8.62 -3.70 -8.08
CA ALA A 112 7.91 -2.65 -7.38
C ALA A 112 7.29 -3.23 -6.09
N GLN A 113 7.43 -2.53 -4.97
CA GLN A 113 6.77 -2.87 -3.71
C GLN A 113 5.97 -1.68 -3.20
N ILE A 114 4.77 -1.97 -2.68
CA ILE A 114 3.83 -1.01 -2.13
C ILE A 114 3.40 -1.49 -0.76
N TYR A 115 3.86 -0.82 0.30
CA TYR A 115 3.24 -0.92 1.62
C TYR A 115 2.09 0.08 1.66
N THR A 116 0.96 -0.33 2.23
CA THR A 116 -0.10 0.59 2.63
C THR A 116 -0.53 0.27 4.05
N ILE A 117 -0.61 1.32 4.86
CA ILE A 117 -0.97 1.28 6.27
C ILE A 117 -2.21 2.15 6.43
N ARG A 118 -3.30 1.58 6.94
CA ARG A 118 -4.49 2.33 7.29
C ARG A 118 -4.56 2.48 8.80
N PHE A 119 -4.73 3.70 9.27
CA PHE A 119 -4.87 4.06 10.67
C PHE A 119 -6.34 4.28 11.04
N LYS A 120 -6.61 4.24 12.36
CA LYS A 120 -7.90 4.61 12.95
C LYS A 120 -8.43 5.99 12.54
N ASP A 121 -7.54 6.95 12.27
CA ASP A 121 -7.88 8.34 11.92
C ASP A 121 -6.68 9.03 11.23
N SER A 122 -6.92 10.23 10.65
CA SER A 122 -5.90 11.00 9.93
C SER A 122 -4.90 11.73 10.82
N SER A 123 -5.19 11.91 12.11
CA SER A 123 -4.25 12.49 13.07
C SER A 123 -3.21 11.45 13.49
N ALA A 124 -3.63 10.19 13.65
CA ALA A 124 -2.74 9.05 13.86
C ALA A 124 -1.79 8.85 12.68
N ALA A 125 -2.31 8.84 11.44
CA ALA A 125 -1.48 8.78 10.24
C ALA A 125 -0.53 10.00 10.12
N SER A 126 -1.01 11.23 10.31
CA SER A 126 -0.11 12.39 10.25
C SER A 126 0.91 12.43 11.38
N ALA A 127 0.61 11.87 12.55
CA ALA A 127 1.55 11.78 13.67
C ALA A 127 2.60 10.68 13.45
N ASN A 128 2.20 9.50 12.98
CA ASN A 128 3.12 8.42 12.64
C ASN A 128 4.07 8.84 11.50
N PHE A 129 3.54 9.50 10.45
CA PHE A 129 4.35 10.14 9.40
C PHE A 129 5.40 11.11 10.01
N LYS A 130 5.04 11.93 10.99
CA LYS A 130 5.94 12.94 11.56
C LYS A 130 6.93 12.40 12.60
N VAL A 131 6.66 11.22 13.19
CA VAL A 131 7.49 10.62 14.25
C VAL A 131 8.41 9.53 13.69
N ASN A 132 7.88 8.64 12.85
CA ASN A 132 8.62 7.51 12.28
C ASN A 132 9.14 7.77 10.87
N GLN A 133 8.62 8.80 10.18
CA GLN A 133 8.80 9.03 8.74
C GLN A 133 9.45 10.40 8.44
N LYS A 134 10.46 10.79 9.23
CA LYS A 134 11.36 11.91 8.92
C LYS A 134 12.70 11.40 8.35
N ASP A 135 12.88 11.29 7.04
CA ASP A 135 11.93 11.47 5.92
C ASP A 135 11.61 10.15 5.23
N PHE A 136 12.45 9.13 5.42
CA PHE A 136 12.25 7.75 4.95
C PHE A 136 13.23 6.77 5.64
N HIS A 137 13.47 6.98 6.94
CA HIS A 137 14.78 6.82 7.62
C HIS A 137 15.94 7.64 7.01
N LEU A 138 15.80 8.10 5.75
CA LEU A 138 16.62 9.14 5.13
C LEU A 138 16.58 10.42 5.97
N SER A 139 17.73 10.84 6.50
CA SER A 139 17.90 12.12 7.18
C SER A 139 17.94 13.30 6.19
N ASP A 140 17.91 14.54 6.68
CA ASP A 140 18.14 15.73 5.84
C ASP A 140 19.49 15.66 5.12
N SER A 141 20.49 15.04 5.75
CA SER A 141 21.79 14.70 5.16
C SER A 141 21.69 13.68 4.04
N ASP A 142 20.85 12.64 4.16
CA ASP A 142 20.71 11.62 3.11
C ASP A 142 19.95 12.16 1.89
N LEU A 143 18.93 13.00 2.11
CA LEU A 143 18.28 13.75 1.03
C LEU A 143 19.25 14.72 0.34
N GLN A 144 20.21 15.30 1.07
CA GLN A 144 21.28 16.11 0.47
C GLN A 144 22.32 15.23 -0.24
N ASN A 145 22.65 14.04 0.28
CA ASN A 145 23.56 13.09 -0.37
C ASN A 145 22.97 12.63 -1.72
N ILE A 146 21.68 12.29 -1.78
CA ILE A 146 20.95 11.94 -3.02
C ILE A 146 21.05 13.08 -4.04
N LYS A 147 20.74 14.32 -3.66
CA LYS A 147 20.89 15.51 -4.53
C LYS A 147 22.33 15.68 -5.03
N THR A 148 23.31 15.44 -4.15
CA THR A 148 24.74 15.58 -4.48
C THR A 148 25.24 14.47 -5.41
N ALA A 149 24.64 13.27 -5.34
CA ALA A 149 24.85 12.17 -6.28
C ALA A 149 24.11 12.35 -7.63
N GLY A 150 23.42 13.47 -7.85
CA GLY A 150 22.67 13.77 -9.07
C GLY A 150 21.24 13.22 -9.09
N GLY A 151 20.71 12.77 -7.96
CA GLY A 151 19.33 12.31 -7.81
C GLY A 151 18.31 13.44 -7.60
N THR A 152 17.06 13.17 -7.94
CA THR A 152 15.90 14.02 -7.64
C THR A 152 15.46 13.84 -6.20
N VAL A 153 15.04 14.93 -5.54
CA VAL A 153 14.25 14.88 -4.30
C VAL A 153 13.16 15.95 -4.36
N LYS A 154 11.90 15.54 -4.16
CA LYS A 154 10.70 16.40 -4.02
C LYS A 154 10.10 16.15 -2.63
N GLN A 155 9.57 17.20 -1.98
CA GLN A 155 8.98 17.12 -0.63
C GLN A 155 7.71 17.97 -0.53
N GLY A 156 6.77 17.53 0.30
CA GLY A 156 5.47 18.18 0.50
C GLY A 156 4.68 18.35 -0.81
N THR A 157 4.00 19.49 -0.96
CA THR A 157 3.16 19.80 -2.14
C THR A 157 3.87 19.65 -3.49
N THR A 158 5.20 19.73 -3.55
CA THR A 158 6.00 19.56 -4.78
C THR A 158 6.01 18.13 -5.33
N THR A 159 5.58 17.13 -4.55
CA THR A 159 5.40 15.74 -5.01
C THR A 159 4.08 15.53 -5.77
N GLY A 160 3.09 16.41 -5.58
CA GLY A 160 1.70 16.19 -5.98
C GLY A 160 0.89 15.24 -5.07
N LEU A 161 1.47 14.72 -3.98
CA LEU A 161 0.85 13.71 -3.12
C LEU A 161 0.17 14.30 -1.86
N GLY A 162 0.73 15.38 -1.31
CA GLY A 162 0.21 16.09 -0.13
C GLY A 162 1.33 16.73 0.71
N ASP A 163 0.98 17.51 1.74
CA ASP A 163 1.96 18.20 2.60
C ASP A 163 2.92 17.24 3.32
N ASN A 164 2.41 16.07 3.72
CA ASN A 164 3.18 14.99 4.34
C ASN A 164 3.60 14.00 3.25
N SER A 165 4.63 14.34 2.47
CA SER A 165 5.15 13.45 1.43
C SER A 165 6.61 13.74 1.03
N VAL A 166 7.27 12.71 0.52
CA VAL A 166 8.65 12.70 0.02
C VAL A 166 8.69 11.83 -1.24
N LEU A 167 9.47 12.24 -2.22
CA LEU A 167 9.75 11.46 -3.44
C LEU A 167 11.23 11.62 -3.78
N VAL A 168 11.95 10.51 -3.92
CA VAL A 168 13.37 10.47 -4.31
C VAL A 168 13.58 9.59 -5.53
N GLU A 169 14.49 10.00 -6.41
CA GLU A 169 14.84 9.29 -7.64
C GLU A 169 16.37 9.32 -7.80
N LEU A 170 17.01 8.19 -8.08
CA LEU A 170 18.44 8.15 -8.38
C LEU A 170 18.79 6.93 -9.23
N SER A 171 20.03 6.86 -9.71
CA SER A 171 20.58 5.62 -10.25
C SER A 171 21.59 5.02 -9.28
N ILE A 172 21.45 3.72 -9.02
CA ILE A 172 22.34 2.95 -8.16
C ILE A 172 23.01 1.90 -9.06
N ALA A 173 24.33 2.01 -9.24
CA ALA A 173 25.12 1.12 -10.12
C ALA A 173 24.59 0.96 -11.57
N GLY A 174 23.80 1.92 -12.08
CA GLY A 174 23.17 1.87 -13.41
C GLY A 174 21.73 1.35 -13.43
N ALA A 175 21.23 0.76 -12.33
CA ALA A 175 19.80 0.52 -12.15
C ALA A 175 19.08 1.85 -11.89
N SER A 176 17.80 1.97 -12.28
CA SER A 176 16.95 3.08 -11.83
C SER A 176 16.31 2.74 -10.48
N PHE A 177 16.29 3.70 -9.56
CA PHE A 177 15.60 3.62 -8.28
C PHE A 177 14.64 4.81 -8.14
N TYR A 178 13.41 4.52 -7.72
CA TYR A 178 12.39 5.52 -7.39
C TYR A 178 11.73 5.10 -6.07
N ALA A 179 11.45 6.08 -5.23
CA ALA A 179 10.89 5.91 -3.91
C ALA A 179 9.92 7.06 -3.62
N ALA A 180 8.67 6.76 -3.27
CA ALA A 180 7.65 7.73 -2.88
C ALA A 180 7.01 7.32 -1.54
N PHE A 181 7.12 8.21 -0.57
CA PHE A 181 6.75 8.00 0.82
C PHE A 181 5.71 9.08 1.20
N TRP A 182 4.45 8.74 1.51
CA TRP A 182 3.42 9.76 1.74
C TRP A 182 2.28 9.38 2.68
N GLN A 183 1.61 10.39 3.23
CA GLN A 183 0.39 10.29 4.02
C GLN A 183 -0.77 11.03 3.33
N ASN A 184 -1.93 10.40 3.27
CA ASN A 184 -3.18 11.00 2.78
C ASN A 184 -4.38 10.44 3.59
N LYS A 185 -5.24 11.32 4.10
CA LYS A 185 -6.33 10.98 5.06
C LYS A 185 -5.81 10.10 6.20
N ASN A 186 -6.42 8.94 6.45
CA ASN A 186 -5.98 7.98 7.46
C ASN A 186 -5.03 6.90 6.91
N PHE A 187 -4.39 7.12 5.76
CA PHE A 187 -3.44 6.20 5.16
C PHE A 187 -2.03 6.78 5.15
N GLU A 188 -1.05 5.90 5.38
CA GLU A 188 0.32 6.05 4.88
C GLU A 188 0.55 5.03 3.77
N VAL A 189 1.31 5.43 2.75
CA VAL A 189 1.71 4.58 1.64
C VAL A 189 3.21 4.76 1.40
N ALA A 190 3.88 3.64 1.19
CA ALA A 190 5.27 3.57 0.80
C ALA A 190 5.35 2.81 -0.53
N MET A 191 5.74 3.46 -1.61
CA MET A 191 6.04 2.80 -2.88
C MET A 191 7.52 2.92 -3.24
N VAL A 192 8.11 1.80 -3.66
CA VAL A 192 9.51 1.71 -4.08
C VAL A 192 9.59 0.89 -5.36
N THR A 193 10.44 1.29 -6.31
CA THR A 193 10.62 0.56 -7.58
C THR A 193 12.07 0.55 -8.04
N PHE A 194 12.53 -0.59 -8.56
CA PHE A 194 13.82 -0.74 -9.23
C PHE A 194 13.65 -1.14 -10.70
N ASN A 195 14.46 -0.57 -11.59
CA ASN A 195 14.45 -0.78 -13.05
C ASN A 195 13.11 -0.44 -13.76
N VAL A 196 12.19 0.20 -13.05
CA VAL A 196 10.99 0.87 -13.58
C VAL A 196 11.37 2.31 -13.97
N SER A 197 10.70 2.90 -14.98
CA SER A 197 10.97 4.28 -15.36
C SER A 197 10.35 5.25 -14.35
N ALA A 198 11.00 6.39 -14.09
CA ALA A 198 10.45 7.41 -13.19
C ALA A 198 9.02 7.83 -13.59
N SER A 199 8.74 7.95 -14.89
CA SER A 199 7.41 8.24 -15.44
C SER A 199 6.36 7.15 -15.18
N ASP A 200 6.74 5.87 -15.24
CA ASP A 200 5.84 4.77 -14.87
C ASP A 200 5.55 4.78 -13.37
N SER A 201 6.58 5.05 -12.56
CA SER A 201 6.46 5.13 -11.11
C SER A 201 5.63 6.34 -10.67
N GLU A 202 5.88 7.56 -11.15
CA GLU A 202 5.01 8.72 -10.87
C GLU A 202 3.55 8.47 -11.27
N SER A 203 3.33 7.76 -12.40
CA SER A 203 2.00 7.33 -12.82
C SER A 203 1.36 6.36 -11.82
N ALA A 204 2.10 5.34 -11.38
CA ALA A 204 1.64 4.38 -10.36
C ALA A 204 1.35 5.06 -9.02
N THR A 205 2.27 5.89 -8.49
CA THR A 205 2.08 6.66 -7.26
C THR A 205 0.81 7.52 -7.32
N THR A 206 0.57 8.18 -8.45
CA THR A 206 -0.64 8.99 -8.69
C THR A 206 -1.91 8.15 -8.69
N LYS A 207 -1.91 6.98 -9.38
CA LYS A 207 -3.04 6.04 -9.39
C LYS A 207 -3.37 5.54 -7.98
N ILE A 208 -2.35 5.10 -7.22
CA ILE A 208 -2.46 4.57 -5.87
C ILE A 208 -3.00 5.65 -4.92
N ASN A 209 -2.43 6.85 -4.93
CA ASN A 209 -2.91 7.98 -4.12
C ASN A 209 -4.38 8.33 -4.47
N GLY A 210 -4.74 8.25 -5.75
CA GLY A 210 -6.11 8.44 -6.23
C GLY A 210 -7.14 7.43 -5.70
N ARG A 211 -6.73 6.29 -5.13
CA ARG A 211 -7.63 5.30 -4.50
C ARG A 211 -8.05 5.66 -3.08
N ILE A 212 -7.32 6.55 -2.39
CA ILE A 212 -7.55 6.91 -0.98
C ILE A 212 -8.81 7.79 -0.84
N LYS A 213 -9.90 7.20 -0.32
CA LYS A 213 -11.22 7.85 -0.19
C LYS A 213 -11.50 8.43 1.20
#